data_AF-A0A3A5ATS3-F1
#
_entry.id   AF-A0A3A5ATS3-F1
#
_cell.length_a   1.000
_cell.length_b   1.000
_cell.length_c   1.000
_cell.angle_alpha   90.00
_cell.angle_beta   90.00
_cell.angle_gamma   90.00
#
_symmetry.space_group_name_H-M   'P 1'
#
loop_
_entity.id
_entity.type
_entity.pdbx_description
1 polymer ?
#
loop_
_entity_poly.entity_id
_entity_poly.type
_entity_poly.pdbx_seq_one_letter_code
_entity_poly.pdbx_strand_id
1 'polypeptide(L)'
;MLRQGAAFLAALAMGTAPGPALAQTATHQVFSFNDLGMHCYDSSFAEFAILPPYNVVRGQVILRGQHPVILDNTQVNLTYRAAADPTGSINTTSRGKTNFWRYVQQLFGVSLPIDVGLKGARMPGANNQPQPFEAFDAQKGWFAAEGIPITAKDNNKLRNPLSLMRVEARDAATDVLLSSLDTVVPASDEMNCSNCHFTGRDAADAAIAQKYNITVPWSSSPVKAVMTKENIMILHDAVNQTNLSANRPVLCASCHYSAALDLEGQGPQGAQVGKPFLSHAIHSHHGMTVNHTLPDPDNPAIVSGNTSNACYQCHPGKNTKCLRGAMATAGLNCQNCHGGMLAVGGVFHLKTTGQPRRPWIDLPKCGSCHTGDALNHQGVSLILRLAYQRKDPAATPRNATNKRFAENDNTLYRFSLGHHGVACESCHGSPHAEWPTRPGTNDNLTAEQIQGHTGPIIECTVCHGDNLPRTMGGPHGLHNVDDRDWNQFHMFFFFQDNNNCKTCHGANLEGTVLSRAAADRNLIDYNHNPKFVPKGTIISCTLCHRDPRTF
;
A
#
# COMPACT_ATOMS: atom_id res chain seq x y z
N MET A 1 -8.67 70.63 -15.08
CA MET A 1 -10.08 70.44 -14.65
C MET A 1 -10.61 69.16 -15.27
N LEU A 2 -10.96 68.20 -14.40
CA LEU A 2 -11.91 67.09 -14.58
C LEU A 2 -12.18 66.55 -16.00
N ARG A 3 -11.74 65.31 -16.26
CA ARG A 3 -12.58 64.31 -16.93
C ARG A 3 -12.40 62.94 -16.29
N GLN A 4 -13.40 62.55 -15.51
CA GLN A 4 -13.72 61.18 -15.15
C GLN A 4 -14.56 60.53 -16.27
N GLY A 5 -14.46 59.21 -16.38
CA GLY A 5 -15.60 58.33 -16.65
C GLY A 5 -15.70 57.73 -18.06
N ALA A 6 -15.33 56.45 -18.20
CA ALA A 6 -16.29 55.35 -18.33
C ALA A 6 -15.54 54.02 -18.50
N ALA A 7 -15.77 53.11 -17.55
CA ALA A 7 -15.30 51.73 -17.60
C ALA A 7 -16.27 50.88 -18.43
N PHE A 8 -15.75 50.09 -19.37
CA PHE A 8 -16.45 48.98 -19.99
C PHE A 8 -16.06 47.68 -19.27
N LEU A 9 -16.99 47.10 -18.53
CA LEU A 9 -16.90 45.71 -18.08
C LEU A 9 -17.20 44.79 -19.27
N ALA A 10 -16.20 44.05 -19.74
CA ALA A 10 -16.40 42.89 -20.59
C ALA A 10 -16.67 41.67 -19.70
N ALA A 11 -17.88 41.13 -19.76
CA ALA A 11 -18.21 39.84 -19.17
C ALA A 11 -17.50 38.74 -19.97
N LEU A 12 -16.49 38.10 -19.37
CA LEU A 12 -15.92 36.86 -19.89
C LEU A 12 -16.93 35.72 -19.65
N ALA A 13 -17.53 35.23 -20.74
CA ALA A 13 -18.23 33.96 -20.72
C ALA A 13 -17.22 32.85 -20.38
N MET A 14 -17.36 32.25 -19.20
CA MET A 14 -16.66 31.03 -18.84
C MET A 14 -17.19 29.89 -19.72
N GLY A 15 -16.47 29.60 -20.81
CA GLY A 15 -16.67 28.38 -21.58
C GLY A 15 -16.34 27.19 -20.69
N THR A 16 -17.33 26.37 -20.39
CA THR A 16 -17.15 25.05 -19.79
C THR A 16 -16.28 24.23 -20.73
N ALA A 17 -15.07 23.88 -20.30
CA ALA A 17 -14.29 22.87 -20.98
C ALA A 17 -15.12 21.58 -21.08
N PRO A 18 -15.20 20.93 -22.26
CA PRO A 18 -15.79 19.60 -22.35
C PRO A 18 -14.99 18.69 -21.41
N GLY A 19 -15.66 17.97 -20.51
CA GLY A 19 -15.03 16.87 -19.78
C GLY A 19 -14.39 15.91 -20.77
N PRO A 20 -13.36 15.14 -20.37
CA PRO A 20 -12.77 14.15 -21.26
C PRO A 20 -13.90 13.23 -21.74
N ALA A 21 -14.15 13.24 -23.05
CA ALA A 21 -15.04 12.30 -23.67
C ALA A 21 -14.50 10.91 -23.31
N LEU A 22 -15.29 10.10 -22.59
CA LEU A 22 -15.02 8.68 -22.40
C LEU A 22 -14.76 8.09 -23.78
N ALA A 23 -13.50 7.72 -24.03
CA ALA A 23 -13.12 7.11 -25.28
C ALA A 23 -14.01 5.89 -25.52
N GLN A 24 -14.61 5.88 -26.70
CA GLN A 24 -15.45 4.82 -27.25
C GLN A 24 -14.83 3.43 -26.94
N THR A 25 -15.52 2.65 -26.09
CA THR A 25 -15.40 1.19 -25.92
C THR A 25 -13.99 0.59 -26.02
N ALA A 26 -13.04 0.98 -25.16
CA ALA A 26 -11.83 0.19 -24.99
C ALA A 26 -12.23 -1.25 -24.64
N THR A 27 -11.86 -2.24 -25.46
CA THR A 27 -12.20 -3.66 -25.25
C THR A 27 -11.40 -4.29 -24.12
N HIS A 28 -10.35 -3.61 -23.64
CA HIS A 28 -9.44 -4.12 -22.62
C HIS A 28 -9.27 -3.10 -21.49
N GLN A 29 -9.05 -3.61 -20.28
CA GLN A 29 -8.66 -2.83 -19.13
C GLN A 29 -7.38 -3.42 -18.52
N VAL A 30 -6.32 -2.62 -18.44
CA VAL A 30 -5.16 -2.96 -17.62
C VAL A 30 -5.38 -2.47 -16.18
N PHE A 31 -5.10 -3.31 -15.21
CA PHE A 31 -4.97 -2.98 -13.80
C PHE A 31 -3.50 -3.08 -13.43
N SER A 32 -3.01 -2.17 -12.60
CA SER A 32 -1.63 -2.18 -12.14
C SER A 32 -1.50 -1.58 -10.75
N PHE A 33 -0.65 -2.18 -9.93
CA PHE A 33 -0.55 -1.88 -8.50
C PHE A 33 0.83 -2.24 -7.94
N ASN A 34 1.19 -1.56 -6.85
CA ASN A 34 2.35 -1.94 -6.03
C ASN A 34 1.94 -2.99 -4.98
N ASP A 35 2.87 -3.84 -4.56
CA ASP A 35 2.64 -4.97 -3.64
C ASP A 35 2.59 -4.59 -2.14
N LEU A 36 3.11 -3.43 -1.73
CA LEU A 36 3.26 -3.03 -0.31
C LEU A 36 2.69 -1.65 0.03
N GLY A 37 2.36 -0.85 -0.98
CA GLY A 37 2.06 0.58 -0.94
C GLY A 37 3.27 1.49 -0.72
N MET A 38 4.43 0.95 -0.35
CA MET A 38 5.71 1.65 -0.31
C MET A 38 6.87 0.69 -0.11
N HIS A 39 7.89 0.80 -0.96
CA HIS A 39 9.20 0.22 -0.66
C HIS A 39 10.12 1.26 -0.02
N CYS A 40 10.99 0.81 0.87
CA CYS A 40 11.94 1.66 1.59
C CYS A 40 13.35 1.25 1.23
N TYR A 41 14.29 2.21 1.22
CA TYR A 41 15.69 1.94 0.96
C TYR A 41 16.60 2.87 1.78
N ASP A 42 17.87 2.50 1.91
CA ASP A 42 18.83 3.34 2.62
C ASP A 42 19.23 4.59 1.83
N SER A 43 19.31 5.74 2.52
CA SER A 43 19.79 7.00 1.93
C SER A 43 21.29 6.97 1.55
N SER A 44 22.07 6.04 2.12
CA SER A 44 23.47 5.75 1.80
C SER A 44 23.76 4.27 2.05
N PHE A 45 24.57 3.65 1.20
CA PHE A 45 24.99 2.24 1.29
C PHE A 45 26.46 2.07 1.74
N ALA A 46 27.13 3.16 2.11
CA ALA A 46 28.56 3.14 2.42
C ALA A 46 28.89 2.60 3.82
N GLU A 47 27.99 2.75 4.79
CA GLU A 47 28.20 2.34 6.18
C GLU A 47 27.54 0.99 6.46
N PHE A 48 26.23 0.91 6.22
CA PHE A 48 25.45 -0.31 6.28
C PHE A 48 24.21 -0.19 5.38
N ALA A 49 23.58 -1.32 5.10
CA ALA A 49 22.29 -1.41 4.43
C ALA A 49 21.29 -2.27 5.20
N ILE A 50 20.06 -1.77 5.31
CA ILE A 50 18.89 -2.50 5.79
C ILE A 50 18.07 -2.98 4.59
N LEU A 51 17.83 -2.12 3.60
CA LEU A 51 17.06 -2.43 2.39
C LEU A 51 17.66 -1.76 1.14
N PRO A 52 17.74 -2.49 0.01
CA PRO A 52 18.17 -1.93 -1.27
C PRO A 52 17.07 -1.04 -1.88
N PRO A 53 17.38 -0.19 -2.88
CA PRO A 53 16.36 0.38 -3.75
C PRO A 53 15.61 -0.77 -4.44
N TYR A 54 14.31 -0.83 -4.23
CA TYR A 54 13.47 -1.93 -4.70
C TYR A 54 12.05 -1.42 -4.87
N ASN A 55 11.31 -2.03 -5.80
CA ASN A 55 9.88 -1.87 -5.92
C ASN A 55 9.32 -3.04 -6.72
N VAL A 56 8.03 -3.31 -6.55
CA VAL A 56 7.31 -4.30 -7.35
C VAL A 56 6.11 -3.62 -7.95
N VAL A 57 5.96 -3.75 -9.27
CA VAL A 57 4.74 -3.42 -9.97
C VAL A 57 4.17 -4.71 -10.53
N ARG A 58 2.88 -4.94 -10.29
CA ARG A 58 2.13 -6.04 -10.87
C ARG A 58 1.04 -5.51 -11.76
N GLY A 59 0.62 -6.30 -12.74
CA GLY A 59 -0.51 -5.96 -13.58
C GLY A 59 -1.34 -7.15 -14.03
N GLN A 60 -2.64 -6.92 -14.18
CA GLN A 60 -3.58 -7.86 -14.81
C GLN A 60 -4.23 -7.16 -16.00
N VAL A 61 -4.47 -7.87 -17.09
CA VAL A 61 -5.18 -7.33 -18.25
C VAL A 61 -6.46 -8.11 -18.41
N ILE A 62 -7.58 -7.39 -18.46
CA ILE A 62 -8.91 -7.97 -18.60
C ILE A 62 -9.45 -7.63 -19.98
N LEU A 63 -9.79 -8.66 -20.76
CA LEU A 63 -10.68 -8.53 -21.90
C LEU A 63 -12.10 -8.32 -21.36
N ARG A 64 -12.66 -7.14 -21.66
CA ARG A 64 -13.97 -6.71 -21.16
C ARG A 64 -15.10 -7.42 -21.90
N GLY A 65 -16.21 -7.59 -21.20
CA GLY A 65 -17.44 -8.14 -21.77
C GLY A 65 -18.34 -8.76 -20.71
N GLN A 66 -19.45 -9.37 -21.13
CA GLN A 66 -20.39 -10.02 -20.20
C GLN A 66 -19.70 -10.99 -19.24
N HIS A 67 -18.74 -11.76 -19.76
CA HIS A 67 -17.87 -12.67 -19.02
C HIS A 67 -16.41 -12.24 -19.23
N PRO A 68 -15.87 -11.33 -18.40
CA PRO A 68 -14.51 -10.84 -18.56
C PRO A 68 -13.49 -11.95 -18.39
N VAL A 69 -12.40 -11.87 -19.14
CA VAL A 69 -11.31 -12.86 -19.10
C VAL A 69 -10.01 -12.17 -18.77
N ILE A 70 -9.27 -12.69 -17.80
CA ILE A 70 -7.90 -12.25 -17.51
C ILE A 70 -6.98 -12.87 -18.56
N LEU A 71 -6.25 -12.03 -19.29
CA LEU A 71 -5.35 -12.43 -20.36
C LEU A 71 -3.97 -12.82 -19.84
N ASP A 72 -3.36 -13.81 -20.48
CA ASP A 72 -2.02 -14.30 -20.14
C ASP A 72 -0.91 -13.73 -21.04
N ASN A 73 0.31 -14.16 -20.79
CA ASN A 73 1.51 -13.74 -21.52
C ASN A 73 1.63 -14.29 -22.94
N THR A 74 0.70 -15.12 -23.41
CA THR A 74 0.60 -15.53 -24.82
C THR A 74 -0.27 -14.59 -25.62
N GLN A 75 -1.16 -13.84 -24.95
CA GLN A 75 -2.14 -12.96 -25.56
C GLN A 75 -1.71 -11.49 -25.49
N VAL A 76 -1.06 -11.08 -24.40
CA VAL A 76 -0.64 -9.68 -24.19
C VAL A 76 0.77 -9.56 -23.62
N ASN A 77 1.45 -8.49 -24.02
CA ASN A 77 2.72 -8.05 -23.46
C ASN A 77 2.48 -6.80 -22.60
N LEU A 78 3.03 -6.78 -21.38
CA LEU A 78 3.02 -5.61 -20.52
C LEU A 78 4.39 -4.95 -20.50
N THR A 79 4.37 -3.62 -20.63
CA THR A 79 5.56 -2.79 -20.44
C THR A 79 5.27 -1.65 -19.48
N TYR A 80 6.31 -1.09 -18.88
CA TYR A 80 6.21 0.12 -18.07
C TYR A 80 7.26 1.16 -18.49
N ARG A 81 6.92 2.44 -18.33
CA ARG A 81 7.88 3.55 -18.43
C ARG A 81 7.53 4.65 -17.44
N ALA A 82 8.43 5.58 -17.18
CA ALA A 82 8.15 6.67 -16.25
C ALA A 82 7.06 7.58 -16.83
N ALA A 83 6.15 8.03 -15.97
CA ALA A 83 5.11 8.98 -16.30
C ALA A 83 5.29 10.24 -15.44
N ALA A 84 5.03 11.41 -16.04
CA ALA A 84 4.95 12.64 -15.27
C ALA A 84 3.63 12.65 -14.49
N ASP A 85 3.70 13.04 -13.23
CA ASP A 85 2.51 13.31 -12.44
C ASP A 85 1.87 14.67 -12.83
N PRO A 86 0.68 15.01 -12.31
CA PRO A 86 0.01 16.27 -12.64
C PRO A 86 0.82 17.54 -12.31
N THR A 87 1.87 17.44 -11.49
CA THR A 87 2.78 18.55 -11.18
C THR A 87 3.97 18.63 -12.16
N GLY A 88 4.09 17.68 -13.08
CA GLY A 88 5.18 17.54 -14.03
C GLY A 88 6.40 16.77 -13.49
N SER A 89 6.34 16.24 -12.27
CA SER A 89 7.44 15.47 -11.69
C SER A 89 7.50 14.07 -12.32
N ILE A 90 8.69 13.67 -12.78
CA ILE A 90 8.93 12.39 -13.46
C ILE A 90 10.25 11.78 -13.01
N ASN A 91 10.27 10.44 -12.87
CA ASN A 91 11.43 9.70 -12.37
C ASN A 91 11.85 8.59 -13.33
N THR A 92 12.74 8.93 -14.26
CA THR A 92 13.18 8.04 -15.35
C THR A 92 14.38 7.15 -15.00
N THR A 93 15.20 7.55 -14.01
CA THR A 93 16.47 6.91 -13.70
C THR A 93 16.79 7.08 -12.22
N SER A 94 17.54 6.14 -11.66
CA SER A 94 18.09 6.21 -10.30
C SER A 94 19.55 6.65 -10.27
N ARG A 95 20.17 6.80 -11.45
CA ARG A 95 21.51 7.35 -11.63
C ARG A 95 21.66 8.69 -10.92
N GLY A 96 22.71 8.81 -10.11
CA GLY A 96 23.06 10.07 -9.42
C GLY A 96 22.13 10.43 -8.25
N LYS A 97 21.25 9.53 -7.82
CA LYS A 97 20.30 9.74 -6.71
C LYS A 97 20.61 8.88 -5.47
N THR A 98 21.43 7.84 -5.64
CA THR A 98 21.90 6.90 -4.60
C THR A 98 23.30 6.39 -4.94
N ASN A 99 24.03 5.89 -3.94
CA ASN A 99 25.32 5.20 -4.10
C ASN A 99 25.21 3.66 -4.12
N PHE A 100 24.00 3.09 -4.21
CA PHE A 100 23.74 1.65 -4.18
C PHE A 100 24.67 0.82 -5.09
N TRP A 101 24.75 1.15 -6.39
CA TRP A 101 25.56 0.39 -7.36
C TRP A 101 27.08 0.41 -7.07
N ARG A 102 27.56 1.34 -6.24
CA ARG A 102 28.96 1.33 -5.78
C ARG A 102 29.22 0.21 -4.77
N TYR A 103 28.22 -0.16 -3.99
CA TYR A 103 28.35 -1.06 -2.83
C TYR A 103 27.61 -2.40 -3.00
N VAL A 104 26.81 -2.55 -4.06
CA VAL A 104 26.00 -3.75 -4.28
C VAL A 104 26.82 -5.05 -4.33
N GLN A 105 28.03 -5.03 -4.89
CA GLN A 105 28.90 -6.21 -4.88
C GLN A 105 29.33 -6.62 -3.47
N GLN A 106 29.61 -5.65 -2.60
CA GLN A 106 30.03 -5.92 -1.21
C GLN A 106 28.84 -6.34 -0.34
N LEU A 107 27.67 -5.72 -0.55
CA LEU A 107 26.48 -5.93 0.26
C LEU A 107 25.67 -7.17 -0.16
N PHE A 108 25.57 -7.43 -1.46
CA PHE A 108 24.68 -8.45 -2.04
C PHE A 108 25.42 -9.46 -2.93
N GLY A 109 26.74 -9.37 -3.08
CA GLY A 109 27.53 -10.34 -3.83
C GLY A 109 27.35 -10.29 -5.36
N VAL A 110 26.62 -9.31 -5.87
CA VAL A 110 26.29 -9.19 -7.30
C VAL A 110 26.80 -7.88 -7.90
N SER A 111 27.18 -7.92 -9.19
CA SER A 111 27.51 -6.73 -9.97
C SER A 111 26.35 -6.40 -10.90
N LEU A 112 25.81 -5.19 -10.78
CA LEU A 112 24.65 -4.73 -11.55
C LEU A 112 24.98 -3.43 -12.27
N PRO A 113 24.56 -3.27 -13.54
CA PRO A 113 24.56 -1.98 -14.18
C PRO A 113 23.67 -0.99 -13.42
N ILE A 114 24.04 0.30 -13.45
CA ILE A 114 23.15 1.37 -12.95
C ILE A 114 21.78 1.24 -13.62
N ASP A 115 20.73 1.51 -12.86
CA ASP A 115 19.32 1.36 -13.24
C ASP A 115 18.81 -0.09 -13.33
N VAL A 116 19.63 -1.10 -13.03
CA VAL A 116 19.19 -2.50 -12.90
C VAL A 116 19.12 -2.86 -11.41
N GLY A 117 17.99 -3.43 -10.98
CA GLY A 117 17.81 -3.89 -9.61
C GLY A 117 18.08 -5.38 -9.40
N LEU A 118 17.97 -5.84 -8.16
CA LEU A 118 18.43 -7.17 -7.73
C LEU A 118 17.70 -8.35 -8.40
N LYS A 119 16.49 -8.15 -8.92
CA LYS A 119 15.70 -9.15 -9.66
C LYS A 119 15.67 -8.90 -11.17
N GLY A 120 16.54 -8.03 -11.67
CA GLY A 120 16.71 -7.78 -13.10
C GLY A 120 15.84 -6.66 -13.68
N ALA A 121 14.73 -6.31 -13.02
CA ALA A 121 13.88 -5.19 -13.45
C ALA A 121 14.67 -3.87 -13.49
N ARG A 122 14.29 -2.99 -14.42
CA ARG A 122 15.07 -1.82 -14.79
C ARG A 122 14.32 -0.52 -14.60
N MET A 123 15.04 0.57 -14.33
CA MET A 123 14.50 1.90 -14.58
C MET A 123 14.49 2.17 -16.10
N PRO A 124 13.52 2.93 -16.63
CA PRO A 124 13.43 3.28 -18.06
C PRO A 124 14.64 4.01 -18.65
N GLY A 125 15.47 4.62 -17.80
CA GLY A 125 16.67 5.36 -18.19
C GLY A 125 16.35 6.73 -18.80
N ALA A 126 17.40 7.48 -19.16
CA ALA A 126 17.27 8.87 -19.63
C ALA A 126 16.39 9.03 -20.89
N ASN A 127 16.31 8.01 -21.74
CA ASN A 127 15.47 7.99 -22.93
C ASN A 127 14.03 7.52 -22.65
N ASN A 128 13.70 7.26 -21.38
CA ASN A 128 12.42 6.74 -20.90
C ASN A 128 11.91 5.52 -21.71
N GLN A 129 12.82 4.58 -22.00
CA GLN A 129 12.50 3.42 -22.82
C GLN A 129 11.55 2.48 -22.07
N PRO A 130 10.47 2.00 -22.71
CA PRO A 130 9.60 0.99 -22.12
C PRO A 130 10.42 -0.24 -21.67
N GLN A 131 10.19 -0.67 -20.44
CA GLN A 131 10.78 -1.88 -19.87
C GLN A 131 9.72 -2.97 -19.78
N PRO A 132 10.06 -4.24 -20.01
CA PRO A 132 9.09 -5.33 -19.94
C PRO A 132 8.76 -5.70 -18.49
N PHE A 133 7.60 -6.33 -18.29
CA PHE A 133 7.37 -7.14 -17.09
C PHE A 133 8.06 -8.49 -17.30
N GLU A 134 9.09 -8.78 -16.51
CA GLU A 134 10.00 -9.91 -16.71
C GLU A 134 9.38 -11.28 -16.40
N ALA A 135 8.27 -11.32 -15.64
CA ALA A 135 7.63 -12.55 -15.21
C ALA A 135 6.11 -12.52 -15.38
N PHE A 136 5.53 -13.68 -15.61
CA PHE A 136 4.09 -13.94 -15.53
C PHE A 136 3.83 -15.08 -14.54
N ASP A 137 2.96 -14.84 -13.57
CA ASP A 137 2.52 -15.85 -12.60
C ASP A 137 1.19 -16.42 -13.08
N ALA A 138 1.22 -17.65 -13.60
CA ALA A 138 0.03 -18.31 -14.12
C ALA A 138 -1.01 -18.67 -13.04
N GLN A 139 -0.59 -18.84 -11.77
CA GLN A 139 -1.53 -19.11 -10.67
C GLN A 139 -2.28 -17.85 -10.25
N LYS A 140 -1.63 -16.69 -10.37
CA LYS A 140 -2.23 -15.39 -10.04
C LYS A 140 -2.83 -14.66 -11.23
N GLY A 141 -2.50 -15.09 -12.45
CA GLY A 141 -2.93 -14.42 -13.68
C GLY A 141 -2.42 -12.98 -13.76
N TRP A 142 -1.18 -12.73 -13.32
CA TRP A 142 -0.59 -11.39 -13.36
C TRP A 142 0.82 -11.38 -13.94
N PHE A 143 1.21 -10.21 -14.43
CA PHE A 143 2.57 -9.89 -14.82
C PHE A 143 3.27 -9.22 -13.64
N ALA A 144 4.57 -9.44 -13.49
CA ALA A 144 5.37 -8.84 -12.42
C ALA A 144 6.69 -8.23 -12.94
N ALA A 145 6.93 -6.98 -12.54
CA ALA A 145 8.21 -6.30 -12.65
C ALA A 145 8.77 -6.13 -11.23
N GLU A 146 9.60 -7.07 -10.81
CA GLU A 146 10.13 -7.14 -9.44
C GLU A 146 11.54 -6.57 -9.35
N GLY A 147 11.77 -5.74 -8.33
CA GLY A 147 13.08 -5.17 -8.05
C GLY A 147 13.40 -3.93 -8.87
N ILE A 148 12.40 -3.15 -9.27
CA ILE A 148 12.62 -1.85 -9.92
C ILE A 148 13.38 -0.95 -8.94
N PRO A 149 14.61 -0.48 -9.26
CA PRO A 149 15.43 0.23 -8.30
C PRO A 149 15.08 1.73 -8.24
N ILE A 150 13.80 2.08 -8.18
CA ILE A 150 13.34 3.48 -8.13
C ILE A 150 13.75 4.16 -6.82
N THR A 151 13.95 5.48 -6.86
CA THR A 151 14.31 6.28 -5.68
C THR A 151 13.25 7.33 -5.38
N ALA A 152 13.25 7.88 -4.17
CA ALA A 152 12.29 8.91 -3.73
C ALA A 152 12.53 10.30 -4.36
N LYS A 153 13.38 10.38 -5.38
CA LYS A 153 13.82 11.62 -6.02
C LYS A 153 13.55 11.57 -7.51
N ASP A 154 12.95 12.62 -8.04
CA ASP A 154 12.65 12.76 -9.47
C ASP A 154 13.89 13.11 -10.30
N ASN A 155 13.74 13.32 -11.60
CA ASN A 155 14.84 13.67 -12.51
C ASN A 155 15.59 14.95 -12.12
N ASN A 156 14.91 15.91 -11.49
CA ASN A 156 15.49 17.16 -10.98
C ASN A 156 16.09 16.99 -9.57
N LYS A 157 16.12 15.75 -9.05
CA LYS A 157 16.55 15.38 -7.70
C LYS A 157 15.67 15.99 -6.61
N LEU A 158 14.48 16.48 -6.97
CA LEU A 158 13.47 16.92 -6.01
C LEU A 158 12.76 15.69 -5.44
N ARG A 159 12.29 15.81 -4.19
CA ARG A 159 11.69 14.67 -3.50
C ARG A 159 10.27 14.40 -4.04
N ASN A 160 10.08 13.25 -4.67
CA ASN A 160 8.79 12.73 -5.09
C ASN A 160 8.71 11.23 -4.75
N PRO A 161 8.24 10.88 -3.54
CA PRO A 161 8.18 9.49 -3.11
C PRO A 161 7.02 8.71 -3.73
N LEU A 162 6.10 9.37 -4.44
CA LEU A 162 4.93 8.77 -5.09
C LEU A 162 5.04 8.92 -6.61
N SER A 163 6.21 8.62 -7.16
CA SER A 163 6.49 8.69 -8.60
C SER A 163 5.54 7.78 -9.40
N LEU A 164 5.18 8.17 -10.61
CA LEU A 164 4.31 7.38 -11.49
C LEU A 164 5.11 6.61 -12.56
N MET A 165 4.60 5.44 -12.91
CA MET A 165 4.94 4.73 -14.14
C MET A 165 3.67 4.45 -14.94
N ARG A 166 3.74 4.64 -16.25
CA ARG A 166 2.71 4.22 -17.19
C ARG A 166 2.92 2.77 -17.54
N VAL A 167 1.93 1.95 -17.25
CA VAL A 167 1.84 0.55 -17.69
C VAL A 167 1.02 0.50 -18.97
N GLU A 168 1.54 -0.19 -19.98
CA GLU A 168 0.88 -0.40 -21.26
C GLU A 168 0.72 -1.88 -21.53
N ALA A 169 -0.51 -2.29 -21.86
CA ALA A 169 -0.82 -3.62 -22.36
C ALA A 169 -0.91 -3.56 -23.89
N ARG A 170 -0.12 -4.39 -24.56
CA ARG A 170 -0.09 -4.52 -26.02
C ARG A 170 -0.45 -5.92 -26.43
N ASP A 171 -1.14 -6.05 -27.56
CA ASP A 171 -1.43 -7.34 -28.16
C ASP A 171 -0.12 -8.06 -28.52
N ALA A 172 0.02 -9.33 -28.12
CA ALA A 172 1.28 -10.05 -28.27
C ALA A 172 1.64 -10.35 -29.72
N ALA A 173 0.66 -10.43 -30.63
CA ALA A 173 0.89 -10.75 -32.04
C ALA A 173 1.14 -9.50 -32.91
N THR A 174 0.46 -8.40 -32.60
CA THR A 174 0.42 -7.20 -33.44
C THR A 174 1.10 -5.97 -32.84
N ASP A 175 1.47 -6.02 -31.55
CA ASP A 175 2.05 -4.91 -30.77
C ASP A 175 1.14 -3.67 -30.65
N VAL A 176 -0.13 -3.80 -31.02
CA VAL A 176 -1.14 -2.74 -30.89
C VAL A 176 -1.41 -2.47 -29.41
N LEU A 177 -1.40 -1.20 -29.01
CA LEU A 177 -1.76 -0.77 -27.66
C LEU A 177 -3.25 -1.04 -27.41
N LEU A 178 -3.54 -1.87 -26.41
CA LEU A 178 -4.90 -2.27 -26.02
C LEU A 178 -5.44 -1.41 -24.88
N SER A 179 -4.58 -1.11 -23.89
CA SER A 179 -4.95 -0.34 -22.70
C SER A 179 -3.69 0.24 -22.03
N SER A 180 -3.86 1.34 -21.29
CA SER A 180 -2.78 1.95 -20.52
C SER A 180 -3.28 2.54 -19.21
N LEU A 181 -2.45 2.51 -18.18
CA LEU A 181 -2.79 3.02 -16.84
C LEU A 181 -1.55 3.60 -16.17
N ASP A 182 -1.69 4.72 -15.47
CA ASP A 182 -0.64 5.23 -14.61
C ASP A 182 -0.77 4.63 -13.20
N THR A 183 0.32 4.03 -12.74
CA THR A 183 0.44 3.41 -11.42
C THR A 183 1.54 4.11 -10.64
N VAL A 184 1.25 4.37 -9.37
CA VAL A 184 2.25 4.83 -8.40
C VAL A 184 3.26 3.73 -8.11
N VAL A 185 4.55 4.09 -8.11
CA VAL A 185 5.68 3.23 -7.78
C VAL A 185 6.40 3.83 -6.56
N PRO A 186 5.82 3.68 -5.36
CA PRO A 186 6.17 4.48 -4.20
C PRO A 186 7.49 4.01 -3.55
N ALA A 187 8.42 4.94 -3.35
CA ALA A 187 9.73 4.67 -2.77
C ALA A 187 10.14 5.74 -1.75
N SER A 188 10.79 5.35 -0.66
CA SER A 188 11.26 6.29 0.38
C SER A 188 12.61 5.93 0.97
N ASP A 189 13.44 6.95 1.15
CA ASP A 189 14.67 6.93 1.95
C ASP A 189 14.51 7.59 3.34
N GLU A 190 13.27 7.90 3.74
CA GLU A 190 12.98 8.59 4.99
C GLU A 190 13.14 7.66 6.19
N MET A 191 14.18 7.94 6.99
CA MET A 191 14.40 7.33 8.30
C MET A 191 14.88 8.41 9.27
N ASN A 192 14.37 8.42 10.51
CA ASN A 192 14.69 9.47 11.49
C ASN A 192 15.60 8.97 12.63
N CYS A 193 16.42 7.94 12.39
CA CYS A 193 17.37 7.39 13.38
C CYS A 193 18.28 8.46 14.01
N SER A 194 18.56 9.53 13.27
CA SER A 194 19.36 10.68 13.72
C SER A 194 18.76 11.45 14.91
N ASN A 195 17.48 11.24 15.24
CA ASN A 195 16.87 11.87 16.40
C ASN A 195 17.54 11.40 17.70
N CYS A 196 18.06 10.17 17.72
CA CYS A 196 18.70 9.56 18.89
C CYS A 196 20.18 9.20 18.64
N HIS A 197 20.54 8.76 17.43
CA HIS A 197 21.90 8.28 17.11
C HIS A 197 22.86 9.35 16.56
N PHE A 198 22.43 10.61 16.47
CA PHE A 198 23.35 11.70 16.13
C PHE A 198 24.25 12.02 17.32
N THR A 199 25.52 12.39 17.08
CA THR A 199 26.47 12.67 18.17
C THR A 199 25.94 13.74 19.11
N GLY A 200 25.96 13.45 20.42
CA GLY A 200 25.39 14.29 21.47
C GLY A 200 23.89 14.11 21.72
N ARG A 201 23.25 13.11 21.11
CA ARG A 201 21.88 12.68 21.41
C ARG A 201 21.87 11.41 22.26
N ASP A 202 20.67 11.02 22.70
CA ASP A 202 20.40 9.99 23.70
C ASP A 202 21.07 8.62 23.44
N ALA A 203 21.41 8.29 22.18
CA ALA A 203 22.06 7.02 21.81
C ALA A 203 23.52 7.20 21.34
N ALA A 204 24.09 8.41 21.46
CA ALA A 204 25.46 8.73 21.06
C ALA A 204 26.04 9.88 21.89
N ASP A 205 25.89 9.82 23.22
CA ASP A 205 26.44 10.79 24.17
C ASP A 205 27.50 10.17 25.10
N ALA A 206 27.98 10.96 26.07
CA ALA A 206 28.98 10.51 27.04
C ALA A 206 28.43 9.47 28.03
N ALA A 207 27.14 9.53 28.38
CA ALA A 207 26.52 8.60 29.32
C ALA A 207 26.38 7.20 28.70
N ILE A 208 25.97 7.10 27.44
CA ILE A 208 25.95 5.86 26.67
C ILE A 208 27.35 5.31 26.45
N ALA A 209 28.32 6.17 26.12
CA ALA A 209 29.71 5.74 25.97
C ALA A 209 30.24 5.13 27.27
N GLN A 210 30.00 5.76 28.42
CA GLN A 210 30.36 5.22 29.72
C GLN A 210 29.63 3.91 30.02
N LYS A 211 28.32 3.84 29.76
CA LYS A 211 27.49 2.65 30.04
C LYS A 211 27.98 1.40 29.32
N TYR A 212 28.35 1.53 28.05
CA TYR A 212 28.78 0.40 27.22
C TYR A 212 30.30 0.33 27.03
N ASN A 213 31.08 1.03 27.85
CA ASN A 213 32.54 1.07 27.80
C ASN A 213 33.10 1.40 26.39
N ILE A 214 32.47 2.35 25.70
CA ILE A 214 32.86 2.78 24.36
C ILE A 214 34.04 3.73 24.49
N THR A 215 35.20 3.30 23.99
CA THR A 215 36.45 4.09 24.01
C THR A 215 36.75 4.79 22.69
N VAL A 216 36.11 4.36 21.60
CA VAL A 216 36.20 5.03 20.30
C VAL A 216 35.34 6.30 20.31
N PRO A 217 35.79 7.41 19.71
CA PRO A 217 34.98 8.61 19.64
C PRO A 217 33.76 8.39 18.74
N TRP A 218 32.63 8.99 19.13
CA TRP A 218 31.48 9.11 18.24
C TRP A 218 31.86 9.87 16.96
N SER A 219 31.17 9.58 15.86
CA SER A 219 31.44 10.18 14.56
C SER A 219 31.30 11.70 14.58
N SER A 220 32.21 12.37 13.89
CA SER A 220 32.19 13.82 13.62
C SER A 220 31.89 14.15 12.16
N SER A 221 31.39 13.17 11.38
CA SER A 221 31.10 13.36 9.95
C SER A 221 30.16 14.54 9.71
N PRO A 222 30.45 15.46 8.76
CA PRO A 222 29.57 16.58 8.48
C PRO A 222 28.26 16.16 7.79
N VAL A 223 28.19 14.92 7.30
CA VAL A 223 26.98 14.38 6.66
C VAL A 223 26.14 13.66 7.71
N LYS A 224 25.00 14.27 8.08
CA LYS A 224 24.11 13.76 9.13
C LYS A 224 23.75 12.27 8.99
N ALA A 225 23.46 11.81 7.77
CA ALA A 225 23.13 10.40 7.51
C ALA A 225 24.32 9.46 7.80
N VAL A 226 25.53 9.85 7.38
CA VAL A 226 26.77 9.11 7.64
C VAL A 226 27.02 9.06 9.15
N MET A 227 27.09 10.21 9.83
CA MET A 227 27.31 10.27 11.28
C MET A 227 26.36 9.36 12.06
N THR A 228 25.06 9.44 11.74
CA THR A 228 24.02 8.60 12.35
C THR A 228 24.33 7.11 12.18
N LYS A 229 24.68 6.68 10.95
CA LYS A 229 24.96 5.27 10.67
C LYS A 229 26.25 4.79 11.33
N GLU A 230 27.29 5.60 11.34
CA GLU A 230 28.55 5.28 12.01
C GLU A 230 28.38 5.07 13.51
N ASN A 231 27.60 5.95 14.16
CA ASN A 231 27.29 5.84 15.58
C ASN A 231 26.44 4.60 15.90
N ILE A 232 25.49 4.24 15.04
CA ILE A 232 24.74 2.97 15.16
C ILE A 232 25.71 1.79 15.16
N MET A 233 26.71 1.78 14.26
CA MET A 233 27.69 0.69 14.19
C MET A 233 28.63 0.65 15.41
N ILE A 234 29.07 1.82 15.89
CA ILE A 234 29.88 1.90 17.12
C ILE A 234 29.11 1.33 18.32
N LEU A 235 27.85 1.74 18.48
CA LEU A 235 27.01 1.25 19.56
C LEU A 235 26.72 -0.25 19.40
N HIS A 236 26.46 -0.70 18.17
CA HIS A 236 26.25 -2.12 17.89
C HIS A 236 27.47 -2.96 18.28
N ASP A 237 28.68 -2.52 17.92
CA ASP A 237 29.93 -3.20 18.27
C ASP A 237 30.12 -3.31 19.78
N ALA A 238 29.87 -2.24 20.53
CA ALA A 238 29.99 -2.24 21.98
C ALA A 238 28.95 -3.14 22.67
N VAL A 239 27.69 -3.09 22.23
CA VAL A 239 26.60 -3.86 22.83
C VAL A 239 26.70 -5.34 22.49
N ASN A 240 27.05 -5.68 21.25
CA ASN A 240 27.04 -7.06 20.74
C ASN A 240 28.43 -7.69 20.65
N GLN A 241 29.48 -6.99 21.09
CA GLN A 241 30.87 -7.44 21.02
C GLN A 241 31.29 -7.82 19.59
N THR A 242 30.95 -6.94 18.63
CA THR A 242 31.29 -7.09 17.22
C THR A 242 32.37 -6.09 16.79
N ASN A 243 32.88 -6.21 15.56
CA ASN A 243 33.83 -5.25 14.96
C ASN A 243 33.35 -4.81 13.56
N LEU A 244 32.06 -4.55 13.42
CA LEU A 244 31.41 -4.22 12.17
C LEU A 244 31.72 -2.80 11.70
N SER A 245 32.01 -1.88 12.63
CA SER A 245 32.42 -0.51 12.31
C SER A 245 33.71 -0.46 11.48
N ALA A 246 34.63 -1.41 11.68
CA ALA A 246 35.86 -1.54 10.90
C ALA A 246 35.66 -2.29 9.56
N ASN A 247 34.50 -2.95 9.37
CA ASN A 247 34.23 -3.84 8.22
C ASN A 247 33.05 -3.35 7.37
N ARG A 248 32.97 -2.03 7.15
CA ARG A 248 31.91 -1.40 6.34
C ARG A 248 32.15 -1.57 4.83
N PRO A 249 31.10 -1.66 4.00
CA PRO A 249 29.69 -1.61 4.38
C PRO A 249 29.17 -2.97 4.90
N VAL A 250 28.20 -2.93 5.81
CA VAL A 250 27.56 -4.13 6.38
C VAL A 250 26.12 -4.28 5.92
N LEU A 251 25.74 -5.44 5.39
CA LEU A 251 24.32 -5.76 5.19
C LEU A 251 23.77 -6.29 6.52
N CYS A 252 22.83 -5.60 7.16
CA CYS A 252 22.28 -6.05 8.45
C CYS A 252 21.69 -7.46 8.34
N ALA A 253 21.09 -7.77 7.18
CA ALA A 253 20.52 -9.07 6.88
C ALA A 253 21.55 -10.18 6.65
N SER A 254 22.86 -9.91 6.56
CA SER A 254 23.88 -10.98 6.51
C SER A 254 23.90 -11.81 7.79
N CYS A 255 23.51 -11.21 8.92
CA CYS A 255 23.42 -11.86 10.23
C CYS A 255 21.98 -11.92 10.75
N HIS A 256 21.15 -10.90 10.50
CA HIS A 256 19.79 -10.86 11.00
C HIS A 256 18.79 -11.13 9.87
N TYR A 257 18.35 -12.38 9.72
CA TYR A 257 17.45 -12.76 8.62
C TYR A 257 16.25 -11.82 8.48
N SER A 258 15.94 -11.46 7.23
CA SER A 258 14.78 -10.67 6.85
C SER A 258 14.12 -11.32 5.64
N ALA A 259 12.87 -11.77 5.79
CA ALA A 259 12.11 -12.38 4.70
C ALA A 259 11.91 -11.44 3.51
N ALA A 260 12.01 -10.12 3.68
CA ALA A 260 11.96 -9.17 2.56
C ALA A 260 13.20 -9.22 1.65
N LEU A 261 14.31 -9.79 2.11
CA LEU A 261 15.54 -9.96 1.33
C LEU A 261 15.80 -11.42 0.97
N ASP A 262 14.91 -12.34 1.37
CA ASP A 262 14.95 -13.74 0.98
C ASP A 262 14.26 -13.93 -0.38
N LEU A 263 14.94 -13.47 -1.43
CA LEU A 263 14.41 -13.45 -2.80
C LEU A 263 14.16 -14.86 -3.39
N GLU A 264 14.69 -15.89 -2.73
CA GLU A 264 14.60 -17.30 -3.12
C GLU A 264 13.74 -18.14 -2.16
N GLY A 265 13.26 -17.56 -1.05
CA GLY A 265 12.41 -18.24 -0.07
C GLY A 265 13.12 -19.35 0.73
N GLN A 266 14.44 -19.29 0.88
CA GLN A 266 15.24 -20.33 1.52
C GLN A 266 15.24 -20.25 3.05
N GLY A 267 14.67 -19.19 3.64
CA GLY A 267 14.73 -18.94 5.07
C GLY A 267 16.12 -18.52 5.56
N PRO A 268 16.36 -18.51 6.89
CA PRO A 268 17.66 -18.18 7.46
C PRO A 268 18.76 -19.16 7.02
N GLN A 269 19.87 -18.62 6.51
CA GLN A 269 21.02 -19.38 6.03
C GLN A 269 22.32 -18.92 6.72
N GLY A 270 23.30 -19.82 6.83
CA GLY A 270 24.65 -19.51 7.33
C GLY A 270 24.66 -18.76 8.67
N ALA A 271 25.28 -17.58 8.70
CA ALA A 271 25.42 -16.75 9.90
C ALA A 271 24.09 -16.23 10.47
N GLN A 272 22.99 -16.35 9.72
CA GLN A 272 21.65 -15.99 10.18
C GLN A 272 21.02 -17.04 11.09
N VAL A 273 21.43 -18.30 10.99
CA VAL A 273 20.85 -19.41 11.76
C VAL A 273 21.11 -19.20 13.24
N GLY A 274 20.06 -19.27 14.06
CA GLY A 274 20.13 -19.06 15.50
C GLY A 274 20.23 -17.59 15.94
N LYS A 275 20.29 -16.63 15.00
CA LYS A 275 20.22 -15.20 15.31
C LYS A 275 18.77 -14.68 15.23
N PRO A 276 18.43 -13.63 15.99
CA PRO A 276 17.10 -13.02 15.87
C PRO A 276 16.91 -12.41 14.48
N PHE A 277 15.68 -12.47 13.97
CA PHE A 277 15.28 -11.76 12.76
C PHE A 277 15.57 -10.25 12.88
N LEU A 278 15.82 -9.57 11.76
CA LEU A 278 16.12 -8.13 11.77
C LEU A 278 15.02 -7.31 12.44
N SER A 279 13.75 -7.66 12.19
CA SER A 279 12.62 -7.04 12.88
C SER A 279 12.68 -7.25 14.39
N HIS A 280 13.05 -8.44 14.86
CA HIS A 280 13.18 -8.68 16.30
C HIS A 280 14.31 -7.84 16.87
N ALA A 281 15.50 -7.91 16.29
CA ALA A 281 16.70 -7.20 16.77
C ALA A 281 16.49 -5.68 16.90
N ILE A 282 15.79 -5.07 15.94
CA ILE A 282 15.49 -3.64 15.98
C ILE A 282 14.33 -3.35 16.95
N HIS A 283 13.17 -3.97 16.76
CA HIS A 283 11.97 -3.55 17.49
C HIS A 283 11.99 -3.97 18.96
N SER A 284 12.56 -5.12 19.32
CA SER A 284 12.62 -5.54 20.72
C SER A 284 13.52 -4.59 21.52
N HIS A 285 14.69 -4.24 21.00
CA HIS A 285 15.62 -3.31 21.63
C HIS A 285 14.96 -1.94 21.86
N HIS A 286 14.37 -1.32 20.83
CA HIS A 286 13.74 0.00 20.96
C HIS A 286 12.43 -0.02 21.75
N GLY A 287 11.76 -1.17 21.85
CA GLY A 287 10.53 -1.35 22.64
C GLY A 287 10.77 -1.65 24.12
N MET A 288 11.99 -2.03 24.50
CA MET A 288 12.40 -2.27 25.88
C MET A 288 12.91 -1.00 26.55
N THR A 289 13.20 -1.07 27.84
CA THR A 289 13.90 -0.02 28.58
C THR A 289 15.37 0.04 28.15
N VAL A 290 16.07 1.11 28.52
CA VAL A 290 17.53 1.22 28.33
C VAL A 290 18.32 0.09 29.00
N ASN A 291 17.73 -0.62 29.97
CA ASN A 291 18.32 -1.77 30.66
C ASN A 291 17.86 -3.11 30.09
N HIS A 292 17.22 -3.10 28.91
CA HIS A 292 16.73 -4.28 28.19
C HIS A 292 15.70 -5.10 28.99
N THR A 293 14.90 -4.42 29.81
CA THR A 293 13.76 -5.00 30.51
C THR A 293 12.44 -4.60 29.86
N LEU A 294 11.35 -5.28 30.21
CA LEU A 294 10.02 -4.85 29.81
C LEU A 294 9.70 -3.49 30.46
N PRO A 295 9.06 -2.56 29.72
CA PRO A 295 8.74 -1.25 30.24
C PRO A 295 7.57 -1.28 31.24
N ASP A 296 7.63 -0.40 32.22
CA ASP A 296 6.60 -0.14 33.23
C ASP A 296 6.46 1.38 33.47
N PRO A 297 5.54 1.86 34.33
CA PRO A 297 5.37 3.29 34.58
C PRO A 297 6.62 4.02 35.10
N ASP A 298 7.51 3.33 35.82
CA ASP A 298 8.73 3.90 36.40
C ASP A 298 9.93 3.76 35.44
N ASN A 299 9.87 2.78 34.53
CA ASN A 299 10.91 2.45 33.57
C ASN A 299 10.31 2.43 32.15
N PRO A 300 10.19 3.58 31.48
CA PRO A 300 9.58 3.65 30.15
C PRO A 300 10.45 3.00 29.07
N ALA A 301 9.81 2.63 27.95
CA ALA A 301 10.51 2.14 26.75
C ALA A 301 11.37 3.25 26.11
N ILE A 302 12.46 2.87 25.43
CA ILE A 302 13.30 3.79 24.65
C ILE A 302 12.44 4.57 23.64
N VAL A 303 11.59 3.86 22.90
CA VAL A 303 10.57 4.46 22.04
C VAL A 303 9.19 4.08 22.57
N SER A 304 8.50 5.05 23.17
CA SER A 304 7.12 4.85 23.62
C SER A 304 6.20 4.51 22.46
N GLY A 305 5.57 3.34 22.51
CA GLY A 305 4.70 2.82 21.44
C GLY A 305 3.30 3.45 21.36
N ASN A 306 2.97 4.40 22.24
CA ASN A 306 1.60 4.87 22.47
C ASN A 306 1.06 5.88 21.43
N THR A 307 1.87 6.31 20.46
CA THR A 307 1.42 7.22 19.38
C THR A 307 1.96 6.79 18.02
N SER A 308 1.24 7.10 16.95
CA SER A 308 1.68 6.85 15.56
C SER A 308 3.05 7.44 15.24
N ASN A 309 3.46 8.48 15.97
CA ASN A 309 4.79 9.09 15.88
C ASN A 309 5.92 8.11 16.25
N ALA A 310 5.66 7.07 17.03
CA ALA A 310 6.66 6.09 17.44
C ALA A 310 7.22 5.32 16.22
N CYS A 311 6.34 4.80 15.36
CA CYS A 311 6.73 4.06 14.16
C CYS A 311 7.46 4.96 13.17
N TYR A 312 7.05 6.22 13.06
CA TYR A 312 7.65 7.20 12.15
C TYR A 312 9.00 7.76 12.60
N GLN A 313 9.51 7.35 13.77
CA GLN A 313 10.92 7.57 14.13
C GLN A 313 11.86 6.75 13.23
N CYS A 314 11.41 5.59 12.74
CA CYS A 314 12.23 4.69 11.93
C CYS A 314 11.66 4.47 10.53
N HIS A 315 10.33 4.42 10.39
CA HIS A 315 9.65 4.19 9.12
C HIS A 315 9.20 5.50 8.45
N PRO A 316 9.04 5.51 7.11
CA PRO A 316 8.58 6.70 6.40
C PRO A 316 7.17 7.12 6.83
N GLY A 317 6.99 8.37 7.23
CA GLY A 317 5.65 8.83 7.60
C GLY A 317 5.53 10.23 8.17
N LYS A 318 6.63 10.85 8.60
CA LYS A 318 6.61 12.28 8.93
C LYS A 318 6.35 13.10 7.67
N ASN A 319 7.05 12.79 6.59
CA ASN A 319 6.93 13.48 5.31
C ASN A 319 6.22 12.61 4.27
N THR A 320 6.68 11.38 4.09
CA THR A 320 6.26 10.50 2.97
C THR A 320 4.87 9.89 3.14
N LYS A 321 4.38 9.78 4.38
CA LYS A 321 3.09 9.15 4.72
C LYS A 321 2.96 7.74 4.12
N CYS A 322 3.79 6.78 4.57
CA CYS A 322 3.66 5.37 4.13
C CYS A 322 2.22 4.87 4.27
N LEU A 323 1.61 5.06 5.45
CA LEU A 323 0.18 4.89 5.66
C LEU A 323 -0.60 6.14 5.23
N ARG A 324 -1.29 6.03 4.10
CA ARG A 324 -2.05 7.12 3.46
C ARG A 324 -3.40 6.72 2.85
N GLY A 325 -3.74 5.44 2.86
CA GLY A 325 -5.00 4.89 2.37
C GLY A 325 -6.22 5.20 3.24
N ALA A 326 -7.34 4.55 2.91
CA ALA A 326 -8.65 4.73 3.54
C ALA A 326 -8.61 4.55 5.06
N MET A 327 -7.80 3.61 5.56
CA MET A 327 -7.60 3.38 7.00
C MET A 327 -6.94 4.58 7.68
N ALA A 328 -5.99 5.24 7.00
CA ALA A 328 -5.34 6.45 7.51
C ALA A 328 -6.35 7.60 7.63
N THR A 329 -7.21 7.78 6.61
CA THR A 329 -8.26 8.80 6.62
C THR A 329 -9.37 8.51 7.63
N ALA A 330 -9.57 7.24 7.99
CA ALA A 330 -10.47 6.82 9.07
C ALA A 330 -9.86 6.99 10.48
N GLY A 331 -8.66 7.57 10.58
CA GLY A 331 -7.96 7.83 11.84
C GLY A 331 -7.33 6.59 12.47
N LEU A 332 -7.01 5.55 11.69
CA LEU A 332 -6.20 4.43 12.15
C LEU A 332 -4.71 4.72 11.94
N ASN A 333 -3.89 4.08 12.77
CA ASN A 333 -2.44 4.12 12.69
C ASN A 333 -1.84 2.70 12.66
N CYS A 334 -0.52 2.64 12.56
CA CYS A 334 0.26 1.40 12.50
C CYS A 334 -0.10 0.46 13.65
N GLN A 335 -0.23 0.98 14.87
CA GLN A 335 -0.51 0.19 16.06
C GLN A 335 -1.91 -0.41 16.08
N ASN A 336 -2.89 0.21 15.43
CA ASN A 336 -4.23 -0.38 15.31
C ASN A 336 -4.21 -1.76 14.62
N CYS A 337 -3.24 -1.97 13.74
CA CYS A 337 -3.09 -3.20 12.97
C CYS A 337 -1.98 -4.09 13.54
N HIS A 338 -0.79 -3.54 13.78
CA HIS A 338 0.42 -4.30 14.08
C HIS A 338 0.74 -4.44 15.58
N GLY A 339 0.13 -3.62 16.44
CA GLY A 339 0.53 -3.48 17.84
C GLY A 339 1.75 -2.57 18.03
N GLY A 340 2.33 -2.60 19.24
CA GLY A 340 3.52 -1.82 19.60
C GLY A 340 4.84 -2.49 19.17
N MET A 341 5.96 -1.83 19.46
CA MET A 341 7.31 -2.31 19.08
C MET A 341 7.59 -3.75 19.54
N LEU A 342 7.24 -4.09 20.79
CA LEU A 342 7.44 -5.45 21.32
C LEU A 342 6.58 -6.50 20.58
N ALA A 343 5.39 -6.13 20.11
CA ALA A 343 4.52 -7.02 19.32
C ALA A 343 5.07 -7.26 17.91
N VAL A 344 5.56 -6.21 17.25
CA VAL A 344 6.20 -6.28 15.92
C VAL A 344 7.56 -7.00 15.99
N GLY A 345 8.27 -6.81 17.09
CA GLY A 345 9.50 -7.54 17.40
C GLY A 345 9.27 -9.01 17.75
N GLY A 346 8.02 -9.46 17.94
CA GLY A 346 7.72 -10.85 18.27
C GLY A 346 8.22 -11.25 19.67
N VAL A 347 8.28 -10.32 20.62
CA VAL A 347 8.64 -10.60 22.03
C VAL A 347 7.59 -11.49 22.70
N PHE A 348 6.33 -11.38 22.26
CA PHE A 348 5.22 -12.20 22.72
C PHE A 348 4.79 -13.17 21.62
N HIS A 349 4.36 -14.38 22.01
CA HIS A 349 3.89 -15.39 21.07
C HIS A 349 2.48 -15.07 20.57
N LEU A 350 2.26 -15.25 19.27
CA LEU A 350 0.95 -15.13 18.66
C LEU A 350 0.04 -16.24 19.19
N LYS A 351 -1.19 -15.90 19.56
CA LYS A 351 -2.18 -16.88 20.07
C LYS A 351 -2.57 -17.93 19.04
N THR A 352 -2.48 -17.60 17.75
CA THR A 352 -2.88 -18.47 16.64
C THR A 352 -1.84 -19.55 16.32
N THR A 353 -0.55 -19.27 16.54
CA THR A 353 0.54 -20.19 16.18
C THR A 353 1.31 -20.70 17.40
N GLY A 354 1.19 -20.04 18.56
CA GLY A 354 2.02 -20.31 19.73
C GLY A 354 3.49 -19.90 19.56
N GLN A 355 3.82 -19.19 18.48
CA GLN A 355 5.19 -18.82 18.10
C GLN A 355 5.38 -17.30 18.05
N PRO A 356 6.62 -16.79 18.16
CA PRO A 356 6.95 -15.40 17.85
C PRO A 356 6.47 -15.00 16.45
N ARG A 357 6.08 -13.73 16.29
CA ARG A 357 5.70 -13.17 14.99
C ARG A 357 6.85 -13.30 13.98
N ARG A 358 6.58 -13.89 12.81
CA ARG A 358 7.51 -13.88 11.67
C ARG A 358 7.27 -12.63 10.82
N PRO A 359 8.28 -11.76 10.64
CA PRO A 359 8.15 -10.55 9.84
C PRO A 359 7.78 -10.86 8.40
N TRP A 360 6.97 -10.00 7.78
CA TRP A 360 6.49 -10.12 6.38
C TRP A 360 5.57 -11.32 6.07
N ILE A 361 5.39 -12.23 7.03
CA ILE A 361 4.55 -13.44 6.92
C ILE A 361 3.33 -13.30 7.84
N ASP A 362 3.55 -13.06 9.14
CA ASP A 362 2.47 -12.97 10.13
C ASP A 362 1.99 -11.51 10.26
N LEU A 363 1.20 -11.08 9.27
CA LEU A 363 0.67 -9.72 9.13
C LEU A 363 -0.83 -9.62 9.43
N PRO A 364 -1.32 -8.41 9.79
CA PRO A 364 -2.75 -8.13 9.87
C PRO A 364 -3.45 -8.38 8.54
N LYS A 365 -4.72 -8.73 8.62
CA LYS A 365 -5.57 -9.07 7.48
C LYS A 365 -6.79 -8.15 7.41
N CYS A 366 -7.40 -7.97 6.25
CA CYS A 366 -8.70 -7.33 6.06
C CYS A 366 -9.73 -7.96 7.00
N GLY A 367 -9.79 -9.30 7.03
CA GLY A 367 -10.64 -10.08 7.92
C GLY A 367 -10.35 -9.90 9.42
N SER A 368 -9.28 -9.19 9.80
CA SER A 368 -9.03 -8.85 11.20
C SER A 368 -9.94 -7.73 11.71
N CYS A 369 -10.44 -6.88 10.82
CA CYS A 369 -11.35 -5.77 11.13
C CYS A 369 -12.70 -5.85 10.41
N HIS A 370 -12.69 -6.33 9.16
CA HIS A 370 -13.88 -6.55 8.33
C HIS A 370 -14.37 -7.99 8.54
N THR A 371 -15.01 -8.23 9.67
CA THR A 371 -15.24 -9.58 10.21
C THR A 371 -16.52 -10.25 9.71
N GLY A 372 -17.17 -9.66 8.71
CA GLY A 372 -18.39 -10.18 8.11
C GLY A 372 -19.29 -9.09 7.55
N ASP A 373 -20.58 -9.39 7.53
CA ASP A 373 -21.62 -8.56 6.93
C ASP A 373 -22.62 -8.05 7.98
N ALA A 374 -23.67 -7.36 7.54
CA ALA A 374 -24.64 -6.71 8.42
C ALA A 374 -25.46 -7.67 9.29
N LEU A 375 -25.49 -8.97 8.97
CA LEU A 375 -26.21 -9.98 9.73
C LEU A 375 -25.28 -10.85 10.57
N ASN A 376 -24.06 -11.07 10.10
CA ASN A 376 -23.10 -11.94 10.75
C ASN A 376 -21.69 -11.33 10.70
N HIS A 377 -21.29 -10.70 11.80
CA HIS A 377 -19.95 -10.16 12.01
C HIS A 377 -19.48 -10.36 13.46
N GLN A 378 -18.18 -10.24 13.69
CA GLN A 378 -17.61 -10.33 15.03
C GLN A 378 -17.55 -8.93 15.68
N GLY A 379 -17.88 -8.86 16.97
CA GLY A 379 -17.82 -7.63 17.76
C GLY A 379 -19.06 -6.74 17.62
N VAL A 380 -19.02 -5.56 18.25
CA VAL A 380 -20.18 -4.64 18.36
C VAL A 380 -20.32 -3.68 17.17
N SER A 381 -19.41 -3.72 16.20
CA SER A 381 -19.41 -2.85 15.04
C SER A 381 -19.04 -3.65 13.79
N LEU A 382 -19.61 -3.27 12.64
CA LEU A 382 -19.37 -3.93 11.36
C LEU A 382 -17.90 -3.89 10.92
N ILE A 383 -17.22 -2.78 11.25
CA ILE A 383 -15.81 -2.60 10.97
C ILE A 383 -15.12 -2.26 12.29
N LEU A 384 -14.23 -3.14 12.74
CA LEU A 384 -13.50 -2.96 13.98
C LEU A 384 -12.31 -2.01 13.78
N ARG A 385 -11.93 -1.27 14.83
CA ARG A 385 -10.78 -0.35 14.80
C ARG A 385 -9.45 -0.97 15.25
N LEU A 386 -9.48 -2.23 15.69
CA LEU A 386 -8.30 -2.98 16.12
C LEU A 386 -8.32 -4.35 15.45
N ALA A 387 -7.21 -4.68 14.76
CA ALA A 387 -7.02 -5.96 14.10
C ALA A 387 -6.86 -7.13 15.09
N TYR A 388 -6.67 -6.83 16.38
CA TYR A 388 -6.42 -7.80 17.43
C TYR A 388 -7.24 -7.47 18.68
N GLN A 389 -7.19 -8.33 19.69
CA GLN A 389 -7.83 -8.06 20.99
C GLN A 389 -6.98 -7.07 21.79
N ARG A 390 -7.57 -6.01 22.35
CA ARG A 390 -6.82 -4.93 23.04
C ARG A 390 -5.86 -5.42 24.15
N LYS A 391 -6.22 -6.48 24.87
CA LYS A 391 -5.42 -7.07 25.96
C LYS A 391 -4.38 -8.09 25.48
N ASP A 392 -4.25 -8.31 24.18
CA ASP A 392 -3.25 -9.21 23.61
C ASP A 392 -1.94 -8.46 23.32
N PRO A 393 -0.86 -8.69 24.11
CA PRO A 393 0.39 -7.98 23.92
C PRO A 393 1.13 -8.38 22.63
N ALA A 394 0.83 -9.56 22.05
CA ALA A 394 1.40 -10.00 20.78
C ALA A 394 0.72 -9.34 19.56
N ALA A 395 -0.41 -8.66 19.79
CA ALA A 395 -1.28 -8.14 18.75
C ALA A 395 -1.62 -9.21 17.69
N THR A 396 -2.08 -10.39 18.13
CA THR A 396 -2.42 -11.50 17.26
C THR A 396 -3.56 -11.10 16.33
N PRO A 397 -3.37 -11.10 15.00
CA PRO A 397 -4.43 -10.77 14.05
C PRO A 397 -5.66 -11.66 14.25
N ARG A 398 -6.83 -11.03 14.29
CA ARG A 398 -8.12 -11.73 14.38
C ARG A 398 -8.40 -12.43 13.05
N ASN A 399 -8.98 -13.62 13.13
CA ASN A 399 -9.52 -14.34 11.98
C ASN A 399 -11.04 -14.16 11.94
N ALA A 400 -11.55 -13.61 10.83
CA ALA A 400 -12.98 -13.56 10.57
C ALA A 400 -13.55 -14.97 10.41
N THR A 401 -14.73 -15.21 10.99
CA THR A 401 -15.56 -16.39 10.75
C THR A 401 -16.38 -16.22 9.48
N ASN A 402 -16.99 -15.06 9.28
CA ASN A 402 -17.61 -14.69 8.01
C ASN A 402 -16.55 -14.06 7.09
N LYS A 403 -16.24 -14.74 5.98
CA LYS A 403 -15.14 -14.40 5.07
C LYS A 403 -15.51 -13.42 3.96
N ARG A 404 -16.73 -12.82 3.96
CA ARG A 404 -17.20 -11.96 2.85
C ARG A 404 -16.19 -10.89 2.41
N PHE A 405 -15.51 -10.25 3.36
CA PHE A 405 -14.49 -9.21 3.12
C PHE A 405 -13.08 -9.64 3.55
N ALA A 406 -12.89 -10.92 3.83
CA ALA A 406 -11.61 -11.46 4.21
C ALA A 406 -10.82 -11.89 2.95
N GLU A 407 -9.50 -11.89 3.10
CA GLU A 407 -8.58 -12.51 2.18
C GLU A 407 -8.82 -14.02 2.05
N ASN A 408 -8.21 -14.63 1.02
CA ASN A 408 -8.19 -16.09 0.92
C ASN A 408 -7.45 -16.69 2.13
N ASP A 409 -7.82 -17.92 2.49
CA ASP A 409 -7.22 -18.58 3.65
C ASP A 409 -5.70 -18.70 3.51
N ASN A 410 -5.01 -18.51 4.63
CA ASN A 410 -3.54 -18.53 4.72
C ASN A 410 -2.80 -17.60 3.73
N THR A 411 -3.51 -16.65 3.14
CA THR A 411 -2.97 -15.73 2.15
C THR A 411 -3.03 -14.30 2.69
N LEU A 412 -2.07 -13.46 2.33
CA LEU A 412 -2.08 -12.04 2.64
C LEU A 412 -2.87 -11.27 1.58
N TYR A 413 -3.36 -10.09 1.93
CA TYR A 413 -4.08 -9.21 1.01
C TYR A 413 -3.34 -9.04 -0.33
N ARG A 414 -2.03 -8.77 -0.29
CA ARG A 414 -1.18 -8.57 -1.48
C ARG A 414 -0.99 -9.79 -2.40
N PHE A 415 -1.59 -10.92 -2.03
CA PHE A 415 -1.53 -12.18 -2.76
C PHE A 415 -2.91 -12.81 -2.92
N SER A 416 -3.96 -12.13 -2.45
CA SER A 416 -5.32 -12.67 -2.48
C SER A 416 -6.02 -12.26 -3.76
N LEU A 417 -6.88 -13.15 -4.22
CA LEU A 417 -7.71 -12.96 -5.41
C LEU A 417 -9.17 -13.03 -5.00
N GLY A 418 -9.98 -12.19 -5.63
CA GLY A 418 -11.45 -12.18 -5.55
C GLY A 418 -12.06 -12.16 -6.94
N HIS A 419 -13.39 -12.25 -7.00
CA HIS A 419 -14.17 -12.07 -8.24
C HIS A 419 -13.57 -12.75 -9.49
N HIS A 420 -13.40 -14.08 -9.42
CA HIS A 420 -12.85 -14.90 -10.51
C HIS A 420 -11.39 -14.64 -10.87
N GLY A 421 -10.54 -14.33 -9.89
CA GLY A 421 -9.08 -14.25 -10.07
C GLY A 421 -8.52 -12.84 -10.16
N VAL A 422 -9.36 -11.81 -9.95
CA VAL A 422 -8.92 -10.42 -9.88
C VAL A 422 -8.19 -10.19 -8.55
N ALA A 423 -6.97 -9.67 -8.61
CA ALA A 423 -6.19 -9.33 -7.43
C ALA A 423 -6.91 -8.29 -6.58
N CYS A 424 -6.83 -8.45 -5.25
CA CYS A 424 -7.49 -7.51 -4.34
C CYS A 424 -7.01 -6.06 -4.59
N GLU A 425 -5.72 -5.86 -4.89
CA GLU A 425 -5.16 -4.54 -5.18
C GLU A 425 -5.68 -3.92 -6.48
N SER A 426 -6.10 -4.71 -7.47
CA SER A 426 -6.74 -4.20 -8.69
C SER A 426 -8.02 -3.43 -8.38
N CYS A 427 -8.75 -3.85 -7.32
CA CYS A 427 -9.97 -3.19 -6.89
C CYS A 427 -9.73 -2.19 -5.76
N HIS A 428 -8.83 -2.47 -4.82
CA HIS A 428 -8.74 -1.73 -3.56
C HIS A 428 -7.47 -0.88 -3.44
N GLY A 429 -6.50 -0.99 -4.35
CA GLY A 429 -5.19 -0.33 -4.26
C GLY A 429 -4.17 -1.11 -3.41
N SER A 430 -2.97 -0.58 -3.23
CA SER A 430 -1.90 -1.29 -2.52
C SER A 430 -2.08 -1.29 -0.99
N PRO A 431 -1.48 -2.23 -0.24
CA PRO A 431 -1.48 -2.18 1.22
C PRO A 431 -1.03 -0.81 1.75
N HIS A 432 -1.64 -0.28 2.81
CA HIS A 432 -1.34 1.06 3.37
C HIS A 432 -1.72 2.25 2.48
N ALA A 433 -2.11 2.01 1.23
CA ALA A 433 -2.50 2.99 0.23
C ALA A 433 -3.83 2.59 -0.44
N GLU A 434 -4.69 1.88 0.29
CA GLU A 434 -5.99 1.45 -0.19
C GLU A 434 -6.88 2.66 -0.49
N TRP A 435 -7.61 2.61 -1.60
CA TRP A 435 -8.37 3.75 -2.08
C TRP A 435 -9.68 3.98 -1.28
N PRO A 436 -10.11 5.24 -1.13
CA PRO A 436 -9.39 6.45 -1.54
C PRO A 436 -8.24 6.74 -0.58
N THR A 437 -7.13 7.20 -1.14
CA THR A 437 -6.01 7.73 -0.37
C THR A 437 -6.24 9.21 -0.05
N ARG A 438 -5.38 9.80 0.78
CA ARG A 438 -5.40 11.25 1.07
C ARG A 438 -5.47 12.09 -0.22
N PRO A 439 -6.25 13.18 -0.24
CA PRO A 439 -6.34 14.07 -1.40
C PRO A 439 -4.97 14.57 -1.87
N GLY A 440 -4.80 14.68 -3.19
CA GLY A 440 -3.57 15.18 -3.80
C GLY A 440 -2.40 14.20 -3.84
N THR A 441 -2.62 12.93 -3.48
CA THR A 441 -1.63 11.87 -3.70
C THR A 441 -1.83 11.21 -5.07
N ASN A 442 -0.72 10.82 -5.69
CA ASN A 442 -0.74 10.19 -7.03
C ASN A 442 -1.42 8.81 -7.03
N ASP A 443 -1.62 8.17 -5.88
CA ASP A 443 -2.30 6.87 -5.77
C ASP A 443 -3.74 6.92 -6.28
N ASN A 444 -4.46 8.03 -6.06
CA ASN A 444 -5.85 8.16 -6.47
C ASN A 444 -6.03 8.26 -7.99
N LEU A 445 -4.97 8.65 -8.73
CA LEU A 445 -5.02 8.81 -10.19
C LEU A 445 -5.36 7.50 -10.88
N THR A 446 -4.87 6.38 -10.36
CA THR A 446 -5.16 5.05 -10.91
C THR A 446 -6.66 4.75 -10.85
N ALA A 447 -7.31 4.95 -9.70
CA ALA A 447 -8.76 4.76 -9.58
C ALA A 447 -9.55 5.74 -10.45
N GLU A 448 -9.13 7.01 -10.50
CA GLU A 448 -9.76 8.03 -11.33
C GLU A 448 -9.68 7.69 -12.83
N GLN A 449 -8.54 7.19 -13.31
CA GLN A 449 -8.36 6.75 -14.70
C GLN A 449 -9.23 5.53 -15.06
N ILE A 450 -9.43 4.62 -14.10
CA ILE A 450 -10.19 3.38 -14.32
C ILE A 450 -11.70 3.63 -14.33
N GLN A 451 -12.23 4.36 -13.33
CA GLN A 451 -13.68 4.46 -13.11
C GLN A 451 -14.21 5.90 -13.05
N GLY A 452 -13.38 6.91 -13.25
CA GLY A 452 -13.77 8.32 -13.23
C GLY A 452 -13.89 8.94 -11.84
N HIS A 453 -13.62 8.21 -10.77
CA HIS A 453 -13.60 8.73 -9.41
C HIS A 453 -12.64 7.97 -8.49
N THR A 454 -12.19 8.62 -7.42
CA THR A 454 -11.41 7.98 -6.34
C THR A 454 -12.23 6.90 -5.61
N GLY A 455 -11.54 5.92 -5.06
CA GLY A 455 -12.14 4.88 -4.22
C GLY A 455 -11.84 3.49 -4.75
N PRO A 456 -12.35 2.44 -4.08
CA PRO A 456 -12.29 1.10 -4.61
C PRO A 456 -12.98 1.03 -5.97
N ILE A 457 -12.49 0.20 -6.89
CA ILE A 457 -13.14 -0.06 -8.17
C ILE A 457 -14.47 -0.76 -7.89
N ILE A 458 -15.56 -0.05 -8.19
CA ILE A 458 -16.93 -0.52 -7.94
C ILE A 458 -17.81 -0.44 -9.19
N GLU A 459 -17.42 0.38 -10.17
CA GLU A 459 -18.11 0.45 -11.46
C GLU A 459 -17.91 -0.85 -12.25
N CYS A 460 -18.95 -1.70 -12.26
CA CYS A 460 -18.88 -3.01 -12.90
C CYS A 460 -18.56 -2.92 -14.40
N THR A 461 -18.94 -1.81 -15.03
CA THR A 461 -18.72 -1.54 -16.45
C THR A 461 -17.24 -1.54 -16.82
N VAL A 462 -16.33 -1.22 -15.88
CA VAL A 462 -14.87 -1.25 -16.09
C VAL A 462 -14.42 -2.62 -16.62
N CYS A 463 -14.99 -3.71 -16.10
CA CYS A 463 -14.67 -5.07 -16.55
C CYS A 463 -15.76 -5.62 -17.47
N HIS A 464 -17.04 -5.37 -17.14
CA HIS A 464 -18.15 -6.04 -17.82
C HIS A 464 -18.68 -5.31 -19.07
N GLY A 465 -18.21 -4.08 -19.33
CA GLY A 465 -18.81 -3.21 -20.35
C GLY A 465 -20.28 -2.93 -20.02
N ASP A 466 -21.08 -2.68 -21.05
CA ASP A 466 -22.51 -2.32 -20.91
C ASP A 466 -23.44 -3.54 -20.90
N ASN A 467 -22.88 -4.76 -20.89
CA ASN A 467 -23.61 -6.01 -21.11
C ASN A 467 -23.67 -6.90 -19.86
N LEU A 468 -23.54 -6.34 -18.65
CA LEU A 468 -23.67 -7.10 -17.40
C LEU A 468 -25.16 -7.38 -17.09
N PRO A 469 -25.61 -8.65 -17.05
CA PRO A 469 -26.95 -8.96 -16.60
C PRO A 469 -27.13 -8.60 -15.12
N ARG A 470 -28.37 -8.30 -14.72
CA ARG A 470 -28.71 -8.10 -13.30
C ARG A 470 -28.27 -9.31 -12.48
N THR A 471 -27.49 -9.06 -11.44
CA THR A 471 -26.88 -10.11 -10.63
C THR A 471 -26.77 -9.69 -9.18
N MET A 472 -26.59 -10.68 -8.30
CA MET A 472 -26.14 -10.53 -6.91
C MET A 472 -24.78 -11.22 -6.69
N GLY A 473 -24.16 -11.70 -7.77
CA GLY A 473 -22.93 -12.50 -7.76
C GLY A 473 -21.66 -11.67 -7.98
N GLY A 474 -21.72 -10.36 -7.75
CA GLY A 474 -20.55 -9.49 -7.83
C GLY A 474 -19.58 -9.67 -6.65
N PRO A 475 -18.46 -8.93 -6.65
CA PRO A 475 -17.49 -8.98 -5.56
C PRO A 475 -18.18 -8.70 -4.22
N HIS A 476 -17.86 -9.50 -3.20
CA HIS A 476 -18.47 -9.41 -1.86
C HIS A 476 -20.01 -9.56 -1.82
N GLY A 477 -20.61 -10.13 -2.87
CA GLY A 477 -22.06 -10.24 -3.02
C GLY A 477 -22.74 -8.93 -3.45
N LEU A 478 -21.98 -8.02 -4.07
CA LEU A 478 -22.52 -6.81 -4.66
C LEU A 478 -23.43 -7.16 -5.85
N HIS A 479 -24.47 -6.36 -5.99
CA HIS A 479 -25.26 -6.29 -7.20
C HIS A 479 -24.72 -5.23 -8.16
N ASN A 480 -25.34 -5.09 -9.33
CA ASN A 480 -25.03 -4.02 -10.27
C ASN A 480 -25.09 -2.64 -9.57
N VAL A 481 -24.02 -1.86 -9.68
CA VAL A 481 -23.92 -0.52 -9.09
C VAL A 481 -24.11 0.51 -10.20
N ASP A 482 -24.79 1.62 -9.87
CA ASP A 482 -25.12 2.70 -10.82
C ASP A 482 -25.89 2.23 -12.06
N ASP A 483 -26.69 1.19 -11.88
CA ASP A 483 -27.37 0.49 -12.96
C ASP A 483 -28.88 0.81 -12.90
N ARG A 484 -29.37 1.42 -13.98
CA ARG A 484 -30.77 1.83 -14.10
C ARG A 484 -31.71 0.64 -14.08
N ASP A 485 -31.36 -0.45 -14.75
CA ASP A 485 -32.19 -1.64 -14.84
C ASP A 485 -32.26 -2.35 -13.48
N TRP A 486 -31.16 -2.37 -12.74
CA TRP A 486 -31.15 -2.84 -11.35
C TRP A 486 -32.15 -2.05 -10.50
N ASN A 487 -32.13 -0.71 -10.57
CA ASN A 487 -33.03 0.13 -9.78
C ASN A 487 -34.51 -0.19 -10.03
N GLN A 488 -34.88 -0.54 -11.26
CA GLN A 488 -36.26 -0.86 -11.63
C GLN A 488 -36.68 -2.30 -11.32
N PHE A 489 -35.75 -3.25 -11.41
CA PHE A 489 -36.10 -4.67 -11.44
C PHE A 489 -35.49 -5.50 -10.29
N HIS A 490 -34.77 -4.89 -9.34
CA HIS A 490 -34.21 -5.61 -8.19
C HIS A 490 -35.29 -6.22 -7.27
N MET A 491 -36.55 -5.78 -7.37
CA MET A 491 -37.67 -6.33 -6.60
C MET A 491 -37.82 -7.86 -6.79
N PHE A 492 -37.52 -8.39 -7.98
CA PHE A 492 -37.55 -9.84 -8.20
C PHE A 492 -36.52 -10.58 -7.34
N PHE A 493 -35.33 -10.00 -7.16
CA PHE A 493 -34.29 -10.57 -6.31
C PHE A 493 -34.68 -10.48 -4.83
N PHE A 494 -35.33 -9.38 -4.43
CA PHE A 494 -35.85 -9.22 -3.07
C PHE A 494 -36.88 -10.31 -2.72
N PHE A 495 -37.84 -10.60 -3.60
CA PHE A 495 -38.85 -11.61 -3.34
C PHE A 495 -38.32 -13.05 -3.39
N GLN A 496 -37.22 -13.28 -4.11
CA GLN A 496 -36.55 -14.58 -4.11
C GLN A 496 -35.76 -14.81 -2.81
N ASP A 497 -34.95 -13.84 -2.39
CA ASP A 497 -34.17 -13.93 -1.16
C ASP A 497 -33.85 -12.54 -0.57
N ASN A 498 -34.73 -12.07 0.31
CA ASN A 498 -34.51 -10.81 1.01
C ASN A 498 -33.34 -10.85 2.01
N ASN A 499 -32.91 -12.04 2.46
CA ASN A 499 -31.81 -12.13 3.42
C ASN A 499 -30.49 -11.73 2.76
N ASN A 500 -30.33 -11.99 1.46
CA ASN A 500 -29.16 -11.54 0.73
C ASN A 500 -29.03 -10.00 0.74
N CYS A 501 -30.13 -9.27 0.49
CA CYS A 501 -30.16 -7.80 0.58
C CYS A 501 -29.79 -7.32 1.99
N LYS A 502 -30.31 -7.98 3.02
CA LYS A 502 -30.04 -7.63 4.43
C LYS A 502 -28.56 -7.77 4.81
N THR A 503 -27.76 -8.58 4.11
CA THR A 503 -26.32 -8.71 4.40
C THR A 503 -25.57 -7.39 4.19
N CYS A 504 -26.03 -6.52 3.29
CA CYS A 504 -25.41 -5.20 3.08
C CYS A 504 -26.31 -4.06 3.59
N HIS A 505 -27.62 -4.20 3.44
CA HIS A 505 -28.58 -3.16 3.81
C HIS A 505 -29.12 -3.28 5.25
N GLY A 506 -28.63 -4.24 6.03
CA GLY A 506 -29.03 -4.43 7.43
C GLY A 506 -30.33 -5.21 7.59
N ALA A 507 -30.56 -5.74 8.80
CA ALA A 507 -31.71 -6.58 9.10
C ALA A 507 -33.07 -5.91 8.80
N ASN A 508 -33.12 -4.58 8.95
CA ASN A 508 -34.28 -3.75 8.66
C ASN A 508 -34.25 -3.10 7.26
N LEU A 509 -33.23 -3.36 6.43
CA LEU A 509 -33.10 -2.80 5.08
C LEU A 509 -33.03 -1.26 5.02
N GLU A 510 -32.69 -0.62 6.14
CA GLU A 510 -32.48 0.84 6.23
C GLU A 510 -31.08 1.27 5.79
N GLY A 511 -30.27 0.31 5.34
CA GLY A 511 -28.91 0.52 4.89
C GLY A 511 -27.89 0.44 6.02
N THR A 512 -26.65 0.18 5.65
CA THR A 512 -25.50 0.22 6.56
C THR A 512 -24.33 0.94 5.91
N VAL A 513 -23.17 0.96 6.57
CA VAL A 513 -21.93 1.42 5.95
C VAL A 513 -21.56 0.61 4.68
N LEU A 514 -22.07 -0.61 4.52
CA LEU A 514 -21.83 -1.47 3.37
C LEU A 514 -22.66 -1.08 2.15
N SER A 515 -23.80 -0.40 2.32
CA SER A 515 -24.67 0.05 1.23
C SER A 515 -24.43 1.52 0.85
N ARG A 516 -23.24 2.04 1.17
CA ARG A 516 -22.88 3.44 0.94
C ARG A 516 -22.58 3.69 -0.54
N ALA A 517 -23.16 4.75 -1.12
CA ALA A 517 -22.81 5.21 -2.46
C ALA A 517 -21.32 5.63 -2.53
N ALA A 518 -20.55 5.00 -3.43
CA ALA A 518 -19.11 5.26 -3.58
C ALA A 518 -18.79 6.55 -4.35
N ALA A 519 -19.72 7.00 -5.18
CA ALA A 519 -19.68 8.23 -5.97
C ALA A 519 -21.06 8.91 -5.95
N ASP A 520 -21.12 10.13 -6.46
CA ASP A 520 -22.39 10.80 -6.73
C ASP A 520 -23.15 9.99 -7.79
N ARG A 521 -24.45 9.75 -7.56
CA ARG A 521 -25.29 8.95 -8.44
C ARG A 521 -26.50 9.72 -8.92
N ASN A 522 -26.88 9.48 -10.16
CA ASN A 522 -28.15 9.90 -10.73
C ASN A 522 -29.00 8.65 -10.98
N LEU A 523 -29.71 8.22 -9.95
CA LEU A 523 -30.58 7.05 -10.00
C LEU A 523 -31.98 7.44 -10.46
N ILE A 524 -32.88 6.47 -10.50
CA ILE A 524 -34.31 6.67 -10.73
C ILE A 524 -35.13 6.00 -9.63
N ASP A 525 -36.23 6.63 -9.25
CA ASP A 525 -37.18 6.06 -8.28
C ASP A 525 -38.17 5.08 -8.94
N TYR A 526 -39.04 4.47 -8.12
CA TYR A 526 -40.07 3.54 -8.62
C TYR A 526 -41.01 4.17 -9.65
N ASN A 527 -41.25 5.48 -9.56
CA ASN A 527 -42.11 6.24 -10.48
C ASN A 527 -41.31 6.79 -11.68
N HIS A 528 -40.08 6.34 -11.89
CA HIS A 528 -39.17 6.78 -12.96
C HIS A 528 -38.72 8.25 -12.86
N ASN A 529 -38.85 8.88 -11.68
CA ASN A 529 -38.32 10.22 -11.47
C ASN A 529 -36.80 10.15 -11.20
N PRO A 530 -36.01 11.08 -11.74
CA PRO A 530 -34.59 11.20 -11.40
C PRO A 530 -34.39 11.41 -9.89
N LYS A 531 -33.41 10.72 -9.33
CA LYS A 531 -33.02 10.81 -7.93
C LYS A 531 -31.52 11.00 -7.82
N PHE A 532 -31.10 12.20 -7.47
CA PHE A 532 -29.71 12.46 -7.14
C PHE A 532 -29.39 11.88 -5.76
N VAL A 533 -28.30 11.13 -5.67
CA VAL A 533 -27.78 10.55 -4.44
C VAL A 533 -26.32 10.96 -4.29
N PRO A 534 -25.98 11.82 -3.31
CA PRO A 534 -24.61 12.20 -3.06
C PRO A 534 -23.73 11.00 -2.67
N LYS A 535 -22.44 11.09 -3.01
CA LYS A 535 -21.40 10.20 -2.49
C LYS A 535 -21.49 10.13 -0.97
N GLY A 536 -21.40 8.92 -0.44
CA GLY A 536 -21.43 8.68 1.00
C GLY A 536 -22.82 8.49 1.60
N THR A 537 -23.90 8.70 0.82
CA THR A 537 -25.25 8.39 1.26
C THR A 537 -25.42 6.88 1.46
N ILE A 538 -25.97 6.49 2.60
CA ILE A 538 -26.38 5.11 2.87
C ILE A 538 -27.65 4.83 2.07
N ILE A 539 -27.61 3.80 1.22
CA ILE A 539 -28.77 3.40 0.42
C ILE A 539 -29.68 2.50 1.26
N SER A 540 -30.89 2.98 1.51
CA SER A 540 -32.00 2.26 2.15
C SER A 540 -33.08 1.90 1.12
N CYS A 541 -33.94 0.93 1.42
CA CYS A 541 -35.14 0.67 0.60
C CYS A 541 -36.08 1.89 0.53
N THR A 542 -36.15 2.67 1.60
CA THR A 542 -37.02 3.84 1.70
C THR A 542 -36.54 5.05 0.89
N LEU A 543 -35.33 5.00 0.33
CA LEU A 543 -34.75 6.11 -0.43
C LEU A 543 -35.47 6.35 -1.75
N CYS A 544 -35.93 5.28 -2.40
CA CYS A 544 -36.49 5.31 -3.76
C CYS A 544 -37.94 4.81 -3.85
N HIS A 545 -38.44 4.10 -2.82
CA HIS A 545 -39.81 3.62 -2.78
C HIS A 545 -40.31 3.48 -1.33
N ARG A 546 -41.61 3.20 -1.15
CA ARG A 546 -42.16 2.90 0.18
C ARG A 546 -41.58 1.59 0.72
N ASP A 547 -41.58 1.45 2.04
CA ASP A 547 -41.02 0.27 2.70
C ASP A 547 -41.76 -1.02 2.28
N PRO A 548 -41.10 -1.97 1.59
CA PRO A 548 -41.74 -3.19 1.12
C PRO A 548 -42.18 -4.11 2.26
N ARG A 549 -41.69 -3.90 3.50
CA ARG A 549 -42.11 -4.66 4.70
C ARG A 549 -43.48 -4.27 5.23
N THR A 550 -44.02 -3.15 4.76
CA THR A 550 -45.32 -2.62 5.21
C THR A 550 -46.50 -3.08 4.35
N PHE A 551 -46.25 -3.96 3.37
CA PHE A 551 -47.24 -4.54 2.47
C PHE A 551 -47.58 -5.99 2.84
#